data_AF-A0A6N7YPV6-F1
#
_entry.id   AF-A0A6N7YPV6-F1
#
_cell.length_a   1.000
_cell.length_b   1.000
_cell.length_c   1.000
_cell.angle_alpha   90.00
_cell.angle_beta   90.00
_cell.angle_gamma   90.00
#
_symmetry.space_group_name_H-M   'P 1'
#
loop_
_entity.id
_entity.type
_entity.pdbx_description
1 polymer ?
#
loop_
_entity_poly.entity_id
_entity_poly.type
_entity_poly.pdbx_seq_one_letter_code
_entity_poly.pdbx_strand_id
1 'polypeptide(L)'
;MAELDASAEAPLAQLTASPDGRVTIPAPVRRAAGIESGQRLVARRIQNRVTTATAGHTGSAAAELIAERRAEAAREDSSGNATVSDAKDRRTGRA
;
A
#
# COMPACT_ATOMS: atom_id res chain seq x y z
N MET A 1 22.99 22.67 -45.79
CA MET A 1 22.18 23.25 -44.70
C MET A 1 21.40 22.10 -44.08
N ALA A 2 21.86 21.57 -42.94
CA ALA A 2 21.13 20.62 -42.14
C ALA A 2 21.06 21.21 -40.73
N GLU A 3 19.87 21.67 -40.36
CA GLU A 3 19.58 22.27 -39.06
C GLU A 3 19.31 21.18 -38.01
N LEU A 4 19.94 21.38 -36.85
CA LEU A 4 19.39 21.20 -35.49
C LEU A 4 18.94 19.79 -35.09
N ASP A 5 19.91 18.95 -34.71
CA ASP A 5 19.67 18.00 -33.62
C ASP A 5 19.78 18.76 -32.28
N ALA A 6 18.73 19.54 -31.98
CA ALA A 6 18.51 20.11 -30.66
C ALA A 6 18.08 18.97 -29.74
N SER A 7 19.05 18.11 -29.38
CA SER A 7 18.91 17.14 -28.31
C SER A 7 18.34 17.88 -27.11
N ALA A 8 17.07 17.63 -26.81
CA ALA A 8 16.30 18.38 -25.83
C ALA A 8 17.06 18.34 -24.50
N GLU A 9 17.76 19.44 -24.21
CA GLU A 9 18.55 19.58 -23.00
C GLU A 9 17.56 19.42 -21.85
N ALA A 10 17.62 18.26 -21.17
CA ALA A 10 16.69 17.98 -20.10
C ALA A 10 16.83 19.10 -19.07
N PRO A 11 15.75 19.81 -18.70
CA PRO A 11 15.87 21.00 -17.89
C PRO A 11 16.51 20.62 -16.56
N LEU A 12 17.75 21.11 -16.35
CA LEU A 12 18.43 20.99 -15.08
C LEU A 12 17.64 21.77 -14.05
N ALA A 13 17.06 21.07 -13.09
CA ALA A 13 16.21 21.66 -12.06
C ALA A 13 16.82 21.43 -10.68
N GLN A 14 16.99 22.51 -9.93
CA GLN A 14 17.38 22.43 -8.53
C GLN A 14 16.19 21.93 -7.70
N LEU A 15 16.43 20.88 -6.90
CA LEU A 15 15.42 20.27 -6.02
C LEU A 15 15.79 20.58 -4.57
N THR A 16 14.83 21.10 -3.82
CA THR A 16 14.90 21.25 -2.37
C THR A 16 14.00 20.22 -1.70
N ALA A 17 14.55 19.57 -0.67
CA ALA A 17 13.79 18.68 0.20
C ALA A 17 13.29 19.45 1.42
N SER A 18 12.03 19.25 1.77
CA SER A 18 11.44 19.72 3.02
C SER A 18 11.99 18.90 4.21
N PRO A 19 11.97 19.44 5.45
CA PRO A 19 12.45 18.74 6.63
C PRO A 19 11.74 17.41 6.93
N ASP A 20 10.50 17.25 6.44
CA ASP A 20 9.71 16.00 6.55
C ASP A 20 10.07 14.96 5.47
N GLY A 21 11.07 15.25 4.62
CA GLY A 21 11.53 14.36 3.56
C GLY A 21 10.72 14.44 2.27
N ARG A 22 9.76 15.37 2.14
CA ARG A 22 9.05 15.60 0.88
C ARG A 22 9.91 16.37 -0.11
N VAL A 23 9.79 16.03 -1.40
CA VAL A 23 10.47 16.72 -2.49
C VAL A 23 9.43 17.24 -3.47
N THR A 24 9.50 18.53 -3.79
CA THR A 24 8.63 19.14 -4.81
C THR A 24 9.28 18.96 -6.17
N ILE A 25 8.55 18.32 -7.10
CA ILE A 25 9.00 18.19 -8.49
C ILE A 25 8.59 19.46 -9.26
N PRO A 26 9.52 20.27 -9.78
CA PRO A 26 9.19 21.49 -10.50
C PRO A 26 8.30 21.22 -11.73
N ALA A 27 7.42 22.17 -12.03
CA ALA A 27 6.46 22.05 -13.12
C ALA A 27 7.10 21.75 -14.51
N PRO A 28 8.28 22.29 -14.87
CA PRO A 28 8.94 21.94 -16.13
C PRO A 28 9.32 20.45 -16.20
N VAL A 29 9.87 19.91 -15.11
CA VAL A 29 10.26 18.49 -15.01
C VAL A 29 9.04 17.59 -15.08
N ARG A 30 7.96 17.93 -14.37
CA ARG A 30 6.70 17.18 -14.44
C ARG A 30 6.15 17.14 -15.87
N ARG A 31 6.14 18.27 -16.58
CA ARG A 31 5.63 18.35 -17.96
C ARG A 31 6.48 17.53 -18.92
N ALA A 32 7.80 17.66 -18.85
CA ALA A 32 8.72 16.89 -19.70
C ALA A 32 8.61 15.37 -19.46
N ALA A 33 8.31 14.96 -18.22
CA ALA A 33 8.14 13.56 -17.85
C ALA A 33 6.70 13.03 -17.98
N GLY A 34 5.73 13.84 -18.42
CA GLY A 34 4.33 13.43 -18.52
C GLY A 34 3.68 13.09 -17.17
N ILE A 35 4.08 13.75 -16.08
CA ILE A 35 3.59 13.48 -14.72
C ILE A 35 2.39 14.37 -14.37
N GLU A 36 1.24 13.74 -14.17
CA GLU A 36 0.01 14.41 -13.76
C GLU A 36 -0.14 14.54 -12.24
N SER A 37 -1.03 15.42 -11.80
CA SER A 37 -1.35 15.57 -10.37
C SER A 37 -2.05 14.32 -9.85
N GLY A 38 -1.68 13.83 -8.67
CA GLY A 38 -2.26 12.63 -8.08
C GLY A 38 -1.71 11.31 -8.65
N GLN A 39 -0.85 11.35 -9.67
CA GLN A 39 -0.17 10.17 -10.20
C GLN A 39 0.77 9.56 -9.14
N ARG A 40 0.68 8.24 -8.94
CA ARG A 40 1.59 7.51 -8.05
C ARG A 40 2.95 7.36 -8.72
N LEU A 41 4.00 7.82 -8.02
CA LEU A 41 5.40 7.73 -8.46
C LEU A 41 6.16 6.71 -7.62
N VAL A 42 7.08 5.98 -8.26
CA VAL A 42 7.91 4.96 -7.61
C VAL A 42 9.37 5.43 -7.57
N ALA A 43 9.95 5.53 -6.38
CA ALA A 43 11.36 5.88 -6.20
C ALA A 43 12.26 4.63 -6.32
N ARG A 44 12.98 4.49 -7.44
CA ARG A 44 13.80 3.29 -7.78
C ARG A 44 14.88 2.93 -6.75
N ARG A 45 15.50 3.89 -6.04
CA ARG A 45 16.56 3.59 -5.04
C ARG A 45 16.01 2.86 -3.80
N ILE A 46 14.78 3.17 -3.40
CA ILE A 46 14.09 2.47 -2.30
C ILE A 46 13.69 1.07 -2.77
N GLN A 47 13.22 0.95 -4.01
CA GLN A 47 12.82 -0.33 -4.59
C GLN A 47 13.96 -1.34 -4.54
N ASN A 48 15.20 -0.97 -4.90
CA ASN A 48 16.32 -1.90 -4.84
C ASN A 48 16.54 -2.47 -3.42
N ARG A 49 16.61 -1.61 -2.40
CA ARG A 49 16.80 -2.04 -1.01
C ARG A 49 15.70 -2.97 -0.51
N VAL A 50 14.43 -2.68 -0.83
CA VAL A 50 13.31 -3.55 -0.47
C VAL A 50 13.41 -4.87 -1.24
N THR A 51 13.68 -4.83 -2.54
CA THR A 51 13.83 -6.03 -3.38
C THR A 51 14.97 -6.92 -2.89
N THR A 52 16.11 -6.34 -2.50
CA THR A 52 17.23 -7.10 -1.92
C THR A 52 16.85 -7.72 -0.57
N ALA A 53 16.12 -6.99 0.28
CA ALA A 53 15.70 -7.48 1.59
C ALA A 53 14.62 -8.57 1.51
N THR A 54 13.76 -8.55 0.49
CA THR A 54 12.63 -9.49 0.33
C THR A 54 12.86 -10.54 -0.76
N ALA A 55 14.06 -10.60 -1.36
CA ALA A 55 14.37 -11.48 -2.50
C ALA A 55 14.11 -12.97 -2.25
N GLY A 56 14.17 -13.42 -0.98
CA GLY A 56 13.88 -14.80 -0.59
C GLY A 56 12.46 -15.05 -0.10
N HIS A 57 11.58 -14.04 -0.09
CA HIS A 57 10.22 -14.16 0.44
C HIS A 57 9.24 -14.20 -0.74
N THR A 58 9.00 -15.40 -1.25
CA THR A 58 8.00 -15.65 -2.30
C THR A 58 6.64 -15.81 -1.65
N GLY A 59 5.87 -14.73 -1.58
CA GLY A 59 4.52 -14.77 -1.01
C GLY A 59 4.08 -13.43 -0.44
N SER A 60 2.82 -13.36 -0.02
CA SER A 60 2.29 -12.21 0.72
C SER A 60 2.00 -12.67 2.14
N ALA A 61 2.81 -12.25 3.10
CA ALA A 61 2.58 -12.51 4.52
C ALA A 61 1.18 -12.05 4.95
N ALA A 62 0.68 -10.95 4.37
CA ALA A 62 -0.69 -10.50 4.59
C ALA A 62 -1.72 -11.52 4.08
N ALA A 63 -1.49 -12.13 2.91
CA ALA A 63 -2.40 -13.13 2.37
C ALA A 63 -2.43 -14.41 3.24
N GLU A 64 -1.28 -14.84 3.75
CA GLU A 64 -1.18 -15.99 4.67
C GLU A 64 -1.93 -15.74 5.98
N LEU A 65 -1.70 -14.60 6.62
CA LEU A 65 -2.39 -14.21 7.85
C LEU A 65 -3.90 -14.05 7.66
N ILE A 66 -4.33 -13.55 6.50
CA ILE A 66 -5.76 -13.46 6.15
C ILE A 66 -6.35 -14.87 5.98
N ALA A 67 -5.63 -15.79 5.33
CA ALA A 67 -6.08 -17.17 5.15
C ALA A 67 -6.18 -17.90 6.51
N GLU A 68 -5.20 -17.70 7.39
CA GLU A 68 -5.21 -18.24 8.75
C GLU A 68 -6.40 -17.72 9.56
N ARG A 69 -6.63 -16.40 9.57
CA ARG A 69 -7.79 -15.81 10.28
C ARG A 69 -9.12 -16.36 9.76
N ARG A 70 -9.24 -16.58 8.44
CA ARG A 70 -10.45 -17.17 7.84
C ARG A 70 -10.64 -18.63 8.25
N ALA A 71 -9.57 -19.41 8.31
CA ALA A 71 -9.63 -20.80 8.77
C ALA A 71 -10.02 -20.87 10.24
N GLU A 72 -9.55 -19.94 11.07
CA GLU A 72 -9.92 -19.88 12.48
C GLU A 72 -11.39 -19.53 12.69
N ALA A 73 -11.89 -18.50 12.01
CA ALA A 73 -13.31 -18.13 12.09
C ALA A 73 -14.24 -19.31 11.69
N ALA A 74 -13.86 -20.09 10.67
CA ALA A 74 -14.63 -21.27 10.28
C ALA A 74 -14.66 -22.37 11.37
N ARG A 75 -13.60 -22.50 12.18
CA ARG A 75 -13.56 -23.42 13.34
C ARG A 75 -14.44 -22.90 14.47
N GLU A 76 -14.40 -21.60 14.74
CA GLU A 76 -15.22 -20.95 15.77
C GLU A 76 -16.72 -21.06 15.45
N ASP A 77 -17.11 -20.81 14.19
CA ASP A 77 -18.50 -20.97 13.71
C ASP A 77 -18.99 -22.42 13.80
N SER A 78 -18.08 -23.40 13.66
CA SER A 78 -18.38 -24.83 13.78
C SER A 78 -18.37 -25.31 15.24
N SER A 79 -17.80 -24.54 16.16
CA SER A 79 -17.75 -24.88 17.57
C SER A 79 -19.09 -24.54 18.22
N GLY A 80 -19.76 -25.52 18.81
CA GLY A 80 -21.09 -25.38 19.41
C GLY A 80 -21.17 -24.48 20.66
N ASN A 81 -20.21 -23.58 20.89
CA ASN A 81 -20.16 -22.71 22.06
C ASN A 81 -20.73 -21.31 21.83
N ALA A 82 -21.27 -21.01 20.63
CA ALA A 82 -21.83 -19.70 20.29
C ALA A 82 -23.30 -19.48 20.72
N THR A 83 -23.96 -20.44 21.38
CA THR A 83 -25.35 -20.27 21.85
C THR A 83 -25.51 -20.66 23.32
N VAL A 84 -24.74 -20.06 24.22
CA VAL A 84 -25.06 -20.11 25.65
C VAL A 84 -26.05 -18.97 25.97
N SER A 85 -27.34 -19.31 25.80
CA SER A 85 -28.35 -19.11 26.84
C SER A 85 -28.75 -17.69 27.27
N ASP A 86 -28.99 -16.74 26.36
CA ASP A 86 -29.66 -15.47 26.73
C ASP A 86 -31.21 -15.49 26.55
N ALA A 87 -31.78 -16.65 26.22
CA ALA A 87 -33.21 -16.80 25.95
C ALA A 87 -34.04 -17.40 27.10
N LYS A 88 -33.42 -17.82 28.23
CA LYS A 88 -34.14 -18.57 29.27
C LYS A 88 -34.48 -17.80 30.56
N ASP A 89 -34.10 -16.52 30.69
CA ASP A 89 -34.27 -15.79 31.96
C ASP A 89 -35.43 -14.77 31.98
N ARG A 90 -36.30 -14.74 30.95
CA ARG A 90 -37.50 -13.88 30.92
C ARG A 90 -38.82 -14.60 31.21
N ARG A 91 -38.77 -15.82 31.77
CA ARG A 91 -39.98 -16.62 32.05
C ARG A 91 -40.06 -17.10 33.50
N THR A 92 -39.84 -16.21 34.46
CA THR A 92 -40.34 -16.36 35.83
C THR A 92 -40.92 -15.05 36.33
N GLY A 93 -41.90 -14.52 35.59
CA GLY A 93 -42.96 -13.69 36.15
C GLY A 93 -44.04 -14.61 36.73
N ARG A 94 -44.01 -14.82 38.04
CA ARG A 94 -45.06 -15.41 38.89
C ARG A 94 -44.64 -15.14 40.35
N ALA A 95 -45.42 -14.55 41.24
CA ALA A 95 -46.81 -14.12 41.32
C ALA A 95 -46.87 -12.81 42.11
#